data_AF-A0A954J8K8-F1
#
_entry.id   AF-A0A954J8K8-F1
#
_cell.length_a   1.000
_cell.length_b   1.000
_cell.length_c   1.000
_cell.angle_alpha   90.00
_cell.angle_beta   90.00
_cell.angle_gamma   90.00
#
_symmetry.space_group_name_H-M   'P 1'
#
loop_
_entity.id
_entity.type
_entity.pdbx_description
1 polymer ?
#
loop_
_entity_poly.entity_id
_entity_poly.type
_entity_poly.pdbx_seq_one_letter_code
_entity_poly.pdbx_strand_id
1 'polypeptide(L)'
;MSFDVVDFNLWAGLLHFLQVFCGIAVVFLVAGFLISLIQHGAGGVAGFLKGLTEFATDFARTSPQRIWAICLLTWKEATRRKALYVFVIFALLIMFAGWFLRNAVDRPELQVKNYVSFVLTIISWLSLPVVLLLSCWGLPTDIKNRSLHTVVTKPVRKHELVLGRFLGYSLVGTVVLLVMGVVGYFWTVGQVPEAARSELIGRVPIYGNMSFSTRQGDRLKADLGENFKPDDMAGVNVGDIWEYRSYIEGGTKSRTFYDFKDLDVAAMKRQGEFRIEYNFEAFRSHKGEIDKSLLCRLTIENQQPDAQGKKLRVPLPIFEVKEFSNRASEKTIVLGETITYNEEGTNEIRTVNLFDDLLKGGNITIEAQCLDPGQYLGMARSDLYLRLPDRSFAATYFRGVMGIWLQMLLIIVLGVTASTFVKGPVATLLTFGILVVGGTLSELMRALVTGTQEGGGPFESAYRMFMHLNPSVAVEAGPLTTIMQAVDSVAIGFLWTVQYLFPDFKIFNTTPYVANGFLVPWKAALLPGIAVTLAFVIPCLLLGYFAMKVREMEAK
;
A
#
# COMPACT_ATOMS: atom_id res chain seq x y z
N MET A 1 8.66 8.97 -3.93
CA MET A 1 7.80 7.89 -3.42
C MET A 1 8.39 6.58 -3.86
N SER A 2 8.80 5.76 -2.90
CA SER A 2 9.43 4.47 -3.12
C SER A 2 8.40 3.46 -3.60
N PHE A 3 8.73 2.74 -4.67
CA PHE A 3 7.98 1.58 -5.13
C PHE A 3 8.64 0.32 -4.58
N ASP A 4 9.00 0.32 -3.29
CA ASP A 4 9.48 -0.91 -2.67
C ASP A 4 8.27 -1.82 -2.42
N VAL A 5 8.01 -2.68 -3.39
CA VAL A 5 6.94 -3.66 -3.33
C VAL A 5 7.44 -4.82 -2.47
N VAL A 6 7.24 -4.71 -1.15
CA VAL A 6 7.47 -5.83 -0.25
C VAL A 6 6.34 -6.84 -0.46
N ASP A 7 6.69 -8.06 -0.86
CA ASP A 7 5.71 -9.12 -1.03
C ASP A 7 4.97 -9.39 0.28
N PHE A 8 3.64 -9.33 0.23
CA PHE A 8 2.82 -9.61 1.39
C PHE A 8 2.77 -11.12 1.65
N ASN A 9 3.29 -11.53 2.80
CA ASN A 9 3.15 -12.90 3.25
C ASN A 9 1.74 -13.16 3.78
N LEU A 10 0.94 -13.85 2.97
CA LEU A 10 -0.43 -14.26 3.27
C LEU A 10 -0.59 -14.91 4.64
N TRP A 11 0.32 -15.82 4.99
CA TRP A 11 0.22 -16.60 6.23
C TRP A 11 0.49 -15.74 7.45
N ALA A 12 1.53 -14.91 7.41
CA ALA A 12 1.82 -13.96 8.48
C ALA A 12 0.67 -12.95 8.62
N GLY A 13 0.15 -12.43 7.50
CA GLY A 13 -0.99 -11.51 7.50
C GLY A 13 -2.27 -12.12 8.06
N LEU A 14 -2.56 -13.39 7.73
CA LEU A 14 -3.74 -14.11 8.25
C LEU A 14 -3.59 -14.41 9.74
N LEU A 15 -2.39 -14.78 10.21
CA LEU A 15 -2.12 -14.97 11.64
C LEU A 15 -2.28 -13.67 12.43
N HIS A 16 -1.71 -12.57 11.93
CA HIS A 16 -1.92 -11.24 12.53
C HIS A 16 -3.40 -10.86 12.55
N PHE A 17 -4.12 -11.12 11.45
CA PHE A 17 -5.56 -10.87 11.40
C PHE A 17 -6.32 -11.72 12.44
N LEU A 18 -6.01 -13.01 12.56
CA LEU A 18 -6.66 -13.89 13.53
C LEU A 18 -6.39 -13.43 14.96
N GLN A 19 -5.17 -12.99 15.27
CA GLN A 19 -4.83 -12.41 16.58
C GLN A 19 -5.65 -11.17 16.89
N VAL A 20 -5.75 -10.23 15.94
CA VAL A 20 -6.56 -9.01 16.11
C VAL A 20 -8.05 -9.34 16.23
N PHE A 21 -8.56 -10.24 15.38
CA PHE A 21 -9.96 -10.67 15.43
C PHE A 21 -10.30 -11.34 16.76
N CYS A 22 -9.46 -12.27 17.22
CA CYS A 22 -9.60 -12.89 18.54
C CYS A 22 -9.50 -11.86 19.65
N GLY A 23 -8.59 -10.89 19.57
CA GLY A 23 -8.48 -9.80 20.53
C GLY A 23 -9.76 -8.97 20.63
N ILE A 24 -10.27 -8.50 19.49
CA ILE A 24 -11.52 -7.72 19.43
C ILE A 24 -12.72 -8.56 19.87
N ALA A 25 -12.80 -9.83 19.44
CA ALA A 25 -13.87 -10.73 19.84
C ALA A 25 -13.84 -10.99 21.36
N VAL A 26 -12.66 -11.18 21.96
CA VAL A 26 -12.50 -11.31 23.41
C VAL A 26 -12.95 -10.04 24.12
N VAL A 27 -12.58 -8.85 23.63
CA VAL A 27 -13.04 -7.59 24.22
C VAL A 27 -14.57 -7.46 24.16
N PHE A 28 -15.21 -7.78 23.03
CA PHE A 28 -16.68 -7.75 22.92
C PHE A 28 -17.37 -8.83 23.77
N LEU A 29 -16.78 -10.02 23.87
CA LEU A 29 -17.30 -11.09 24.73
C LEU A 29 -17.18 -10.71 26.21
N VAL A 30 -16.05 -10.13 26.63
CA VAL A 30 -15.82 -9.65 27.99
C VAL A 30 -16.75 -8.48 28.31
N ALA A 31 -16.87 -7.50 27.42
CA ALA A 31 -17.80 -6.37 27.60
C ALA A 31 -19.25 -6.85 27.68
N GLY A 32 -19.66 -7.75 26.77
CA GLY A 32 -20.99 -8.36 26.79
C GLY A 32 -21.26 -9.18 28.05
N PHE A 33 -20.26 -9.92 28.53
CA PHE A 33 -20.31 -10.67 29.78
C PHE A 33 -20.44 -9.74 30.98
N LEU A 34 -19.64 -8.67 31.05
CA LEU A 34 -19.70 -7.66 32.12
C LEU A 34 -21.04 -6.95 32.15
N ILE A 35 -21.56 -6.51 30.99
CA ILE A 35 -22.88 -5.88 30.90
C ILE A 35 -23.98 -6.84 31.37
N SER A 36 -23.91 -8.11 30.95
CA SER A 36 -24.87 -9.14 31.38
C SER A 36 -24.83 -9.38 32.89
N LEU A 37 -23.62 -9.38 33.47
CA LEU A 37 -23.39 -9.61 34.90
C LEU A 37 -23.85 -8.40 35.74
N ILE A 38 -23.66 -7.18 35.24
CA ILE A 38 -24.15 -5.94 35.86
C ILE A 38 -25.68 -5.87 35.80
N GLN A 39 -26.31 -6.25 34.69
CA GLN A 39 -27.75 -6.14 34.52
C GLN A 39 -28.54 -7.27 35.20
N HIS A 40 -28.02 -8.50 35.21
CA HIS A 40 -28.79 -9.70 35.62
C HIS A 40 -28.12 -10.54 36.73
N GLY A 41 -27.00 -10.09 37.31
CA GLY A 41 -26.30 -10.79 38.39
C GLY A 41 -25.86 -12.22 38.00
N ALA A 42 -26.04 -13.19 38.90
CA ALA A 42 -25.65 -14.59 38.66
C ALA A 42 -26.42 -15.26 37.49
N GLY A 43 -27.61 -14.77 37.15
CA GLY A 43 -28.38 -15.22 35.96
C GLY A 43 -27.82 -14.69 34.64
N GLY A 44 -26.97 -13.66 34.68
CA GLY A 44 -26.34 -13.05 33.50
C GLY A 44 -25.40 -14.00 32.75
N VAL A 45 -24.82 -14.99 33.43
CA VAL A 45 -23.94 -16.00 32.80
C VAL A 45 -24.74 -16.91 31.87
N ALA A 46 -25.89 -17.42 32.34
CA ALA A 46 -26.78 -18.26 31.53
C ALA A 46 -27.43 -17.47 30.39
N GLY A 47 -27.80 -16.20 30.62
CA GLY A 47 -28.31 -15.30 29.58
C GLY A 47 -27.29 -15.01 28.47
N PHE A 48 -26.03 -14.83 28.84
CA PHE A 48 -24.93 -14.62 27.90
C PHE A 48 -24.67 -15.85 27.03
N LEU A 49 -24.56 -17.04 27.64
CA LEU A 49 -24.39 -18.32 26.92
C LEU A 49 -25.56 -18.62 25.98
N LYS A 50 -26.80 -18.32 26.39
CA LYS A 50 -27.98 -18.45 25.54
C LYS A 50 -27.95 -17.45 24.37
N GLY A 51 -27.55 -16.21 24.61
CA GLY A 51 -27.39 -15.21 23.55
C GLY A 51 -26.34 -15.58 22.50
N LEU A 52 -25.25 -16.24 22.91
CA LEU A 52 -24.17 -16.69 22.04
C LEU A 52 -24.58 -17.90 21.18
N THR A 53 -25.35 -18.83 21.74
CA THR A 53 -25.91 -19.98 21.01
C THR A 53 -27.05 -19.57 20.06
N GLU A 54 -27.91 -18.62 20.45
CA GLU A 54 -28.88 -17.99 19.56
C GLU A 54 -28.18 -17.30 18.38
N PHE A 55 -27.10 -16.57 18.63
CA PHE A 55 -26.31 -15.93 17.57
C PHE A 55 -25.75 -16.95 16.56
N ALA A 56 -25.14 -18.04 17.04
CA ALA A 56 -24.58 -19.08 16.19
C ALA A 56 -25.66 -19.81 15.35
N THR A 57 -26.81 -20.10 15.95
CA THR A 57 -27.94 -20.76 15.25
C THR A 57 -28.63 -19.84 14.24
N ASP A 58 -28.73 -18.54 14.52
CA ASP A 58 -29.24 -17.55 13.58
C ASP A 58 -28.30 -17.35 12.39
N PHE A 59 -26.99 -17.36 12.61
CA PHE A 59 -25.99 -17.29 11.55
C PHE A 59 -26.00 -18.54 10.65
N ALA A 60 -26.16 -19.73 11.24
CA ALA A 60 -26.20 -21.00 10.48
C ALA A 60 -27.41 -21.13 9.55
N ARG A 61 -28.54 -20.48 9.87
CA ARG A 61 -29.77 -20.55 9.06
C ARG A 61 -29.88 -19.44 7.99
N THR A 62 -28.81 -18.72 7.72
CA THR A 62 -28.81 -17.55 6.82
C THR A 62 -29.27 -17.92 5.41
N SER A 63 -30.21 -17.15 4.86
CA SER A 63 -30.78 -17.41 3.53
C SER A 63 -30.30 -16.39 2.48
N PRO A 64 -29.55 -16.83 1.44
CA PRO A 64 -29.03 -15.92 0.40
C PRO A 64 -30.13 -15.18 -0.37
N GLN A 65 -31.30 -15.80 -0.55
CA GLN A 65 -32.43 -15.22 -1.29
C GLN A 65 -33.00 -13.97 -0.60
N ARG A 66 -33.09 -13.97 0.74
CA ARG A 66 -33.59 -12.81 1.49
C ARG A 66 -32.61 -11.66 1.46
N ILE A 67 -31.32 -11.97 1.63
CA ILE A 67 -30.23 -11.00 1.50
C ILE A 67 -30.26 -10.33 0.13
N TRP A 68 -30.41 -11.12 -0.94
CA TRP A 68 -30.48 -10.60 -2.31
C TRP A 68 -31.69 -9.69 -2.54
N ALA A 69 -32.86 -10.06 -2.00
CA ALA A 69 -34.06 -9.22 -2.08
C ALA A 69 -33.87 -7.86 -1.39
N ILE A 70 -33.23 -7.84 -0.22
CA ILE A 70 -32.89 -6.60 0.49
C ILE A 70 -31.85 -5.79 -0.30
N CYS A 71 -30.83 -6.45 -0.85
CA CYS A 71 -29.82 -5.82 -1.72
C CYS A 71 -30.44 -5.13 -2.94
N LEU A 72 -31.42 -5.75 -3.59
CA LEU A 72 -32.10 -5.14 -4.73
C LEU A 72 -32.99 -3.94 -4.34
N LEU A 73 -33.58 -3.99 -3.15
CA LEU A 73 -34.37 -2.87 -2.62
C LEU A 73 -33.46 -1.67 -2.33
N THR A 74 -32.33 -1.90 -1.67
CA THR A 74 -31.35 -0.86 -1.32
C THR A 74 -30.71 -0.25 -2.56
N TRP A 75 -30.43 -1.07 -3.59
CA TRP A 75 -30.02 -0.59 -4.91
C TRP A 75 -31.05 0.37 -5.51
N LYS A 76 -32.32 -0.04 -5.60
CA LYS A 76 -33.40 0.78 -6.18
C LYS A 76 -33.59 2.09 -5.40
N GLU A 77 -33.44 2.04 -4.09
CA GLU A 77 -33.51 3.22 -3.22
C GLU A 77 -32.34 4.19 -3.49
N ALA A 78 -31.11 3.66 -3.57
CA ALA A 78 -29.91 4.46 -3.77
C ALA A 78 -29.89 5.15 -5.15
N THR A 79 -30.31 4.47 -6.22
CA THR A 79 -30.36 5.04 -7.58
C THR A 79 -31.35 6.20 -7.69
N ARG A 80 -32.42 6.22 -6.87
CA ARG A 80 -33.41 7.32 -6.87
C ARG A 80 -32.96 8.54 -6.09
N ARG A 81 -31.93 8.42 -5.25
CA ARG A 81 -31.38 9.56 -4.52
C ARG A 81 -30.57 10.45 -5.47
N LYS A 82 -30.55 11.76 -5.20
CA LYS A 82 -29.73 12.77 -5.91
C LYS A 82 -28.21 12.51 -5.90
N ALA A 83 -27.75 11.43 -5.27
CA ALA A 83 -26.36 11.00 -5.23
C ALA A 83 -25.77 10.71 -6.62
N LEU A 84 -26.58 10.46 -7.65
CA LEU A 84 -26.09 10.28 -9.03
C LEU A 84 -25.58 11.57 -9.71
N TYR A 85 -25.79 12.76 -9.14
CA TYR A 85 -25.22 14.01 -9.67
C TYR A 85 -23.68 14.03 -9.70
N VAL A 86 -23.06 13.08 -9.01
CA VAL A 86 -21.64 12.77 -9.06
C VAL A 86 -21.14 12.58 -10.48
N PHE A 87 -21.92 11.93 -11.37
CA PHE A 87 -21.53 11.79 -12.77
C PHE A 87 -21.44 13.13 -13.50
N VAL A 88 -22.31 14.09 -13.16
CA VAL A 88 -22.29 15.43 -13.74
C VAL A 88 -21.04 16.18 -13.28
N ILE A 89 -20.74 16.13 -11.98
CA ILE A 89 -19.53 16.75 -11.42
C ILE A 89 -18.27 16.11 -12.04
N PHE A 90 -18.24 14.79 -12.15
CA PHE A 90 -17.14 14.06 -12.77
C PHE A 90 -16.91 14.46 -14.22
N ALA A 91 -17.97 14.52 -15.02
CA ALA A 91 -17.91 14.93 -16.42
C ALA A 91 -17.37 16.36 -16.56
N LEU A 92 -17.84 17.28 -15.71
CA LEU A 92 -17.36 18.67 -15.68
C LEU A 92 -15.86 18.74 -15.35
N LEU A 93 -15.42 18.03 -14.31
CA LEU A 93 -14.02 18.02 -13.89
C LEU A 93 -13.09 17.48 -14.99
N ILE A 94 -13.47 16.37 -15.63
CA ILE A 94 -12.69 15.76 -16.72
C ILE A 94 -12.66 16.66 -17.96
N MET A 95 -13.76 17.35 -18.27
CA MET A 95 -13.80 18.31 -19.38
C MET A 95 -12.83 19.47 -19.16
N PHE A 96 -12.78 20.03 -17.94
CA PHE A 96 -11.87 21.13 -17.62
C PHE A 96 -10.41 20.67 -17.49
N ALA A 97 -10.17 19.45 -17.03
CA ALA A 97 -8.85 18.87 -16.87
C ALA A 97 -8.03 18.85 -18.15
N GLY A 98 -8.66 18.51 -19.28
CA GLY A 98 -7.96 18.42 -20.57
C GLY A 98 -7.41 19.77 -21.01
N TRP A 99 -8.14 20.84 -20.69
CA TRP A 99 -7.68 22.20 -20.93
C TRP A 99 -6.52 22.60 -19.99
N PHE A 100 -6.63 22.28 -18.69
CA PHE A 100 -5.62 22.67 -17.70
C PHE A 100 -4.30 21.90 -17.82
N LEU A 101 -4.35 20.58 -18.07
CA LEU A 101 -3.15 19.74 -18.11
C LEU A 101 -2.35 19.87 -19.42
N ARG A 102 -2.97 20.33 -20.51
CA ARG A 102 -2.32 20.44 -21.82
C ARG A 102 -1.13 21.42 -21.83
N ASN A 103 -1.16 22.45 -21.00
CA ASN A 103 -0.16 23.52 -20.97
C ASN A 103 0.80 23.42 -19.77
N ALA A 104 0.68 22.39 -18.94
CA ALA A 104 1.35 22.36 -17.64
C ALA A 104 2.84 21.96 -17.72
N VAL A 105 3.26 21.18 -18.73
CA VAL A 105 4.62 20.63 -18.81
C VAL A 105 5.05 20.40 -20.26
N ASP A 106 6.20 20.96 -20.68
CA ASP A 106 6.76 20.79 -22.04
C ASP A 106 7.27 19.36 -22.33
N ARG A 107 7.48 18.55 -21.28
CA ARG A 107 7.94 17.16 -21.39
C ARG A 107 6.75 16.20 -21.53
N PRO A 108 6.63 15.46 -22.65
CA PRO A 108 5.44 14.63 -22.97
C PRO A 108 5.17 13.48 -21.97
N GLU A 109 6.17 13.06 -21.20
CA GLU A 109 6.12 11.88 -20.32
C GLU A 109 5.49 12.20 -18.97
N LEU A 110 5.87 13.37 -18.45
CA LEU A 110 5.25 13.93 -17.25
C LEU A 110 3.77 14.22 -17.50
N GLN A 111 3.38 14.48 -18.75
CA GLN A 111 1.97 14.65 -19.11
C GLN A 111 1.18 13.34 -18.89
N VAL A 112 1.68 12.18 -19.33
CA VAL A 112 1.00 10.88 -19.14
C VAL A 112 0.78 10.60 -17.66
N LYS A 113 1.84 10.73 -16.85
CA LYS A 113 1.77 10.56 -15.40
C LYS A 113 0.73 11.49 -14.76
N ASN A 114 0.71 12.76 -15.17
CA ASN A 114 -0.23 13.75 -14.64
C ASN A 114 -1.68 13.41 -15.02
N TYR A 115 -1.96 13.03 -16.28
CA TYR A 115 -3.30 12.63 -16.71
C TYR A 115 -3.82 11.41 -15.92
N VAL A 116 -2.99 10.37 -15.80
CA VAL A 116 -3.36 9.14 -15.08
C VAL A 116 -3.57 9.41 -13.60
N SER A 117 -2.63 10.11 -12.96
CA SER A 117 -2.71 10.46 -11.55
C SER A 117 -3.96 11.30 -11.26
N PHE A 118 -4.24 12.30 -12.11
CA PHE A 118 -5.40 13.17 -11.98
C PHE A 118 -6.72 12.41 -12.08
N VAL A 119 -6.89 11.56 -13.10
CA VAL A 119 -8.12 10.77 -13.29
C VAL A 119 -8.36 9.83 -12.12
N LEU A 120 -7.36 9.04 -11.71
CA LEU A 120 -7.52 8.11 -10.59
C LEU A 120 -7.76 8.84 -9.26
N THR A 121 -7.10 9.98 -9.05
CA THR A 121 -7.31 10.81 -7.86
C THR A 121 -8.73 11.36 -7.82
N ILE A 122 -9.25 11.88 -8.93
CA ILE A 122 -10.64 12.36 -8.99
C ILE A 122 -11.63 11.22 -8.77
N ILE A 123 -11.41 10.06 -9.40
CA ILE A 123 -12.29 8.90 -9.19
C ILE A 123 -12.34 8.54 -7.71
N SER A 124 -11.19 8.46 -7.04
CA SER A 124 -11.11 8.14 -5.62
C SER A 124 -11.75 9.22 -4.73
N TRP A 125 -11.41 10.49 -4.94
CA TRP A 125 -11.90 11.61 -4.12
C TRP A 125 -13.39 11.89 -4.31
N LEU A 126 -13.93 11.62 -5.50
CA LEU A 126 -15.35 11.83 -5.79
C LEU A 126 -16.19 10.63 -5.34
N SER A 127 -15.68 9.40 -5.45
CA SER A 127 -16.42 8.20 -5.02
C SER A 127 -16.50 8.07 -3.49
N LEU A 128 -15.46 8.49 -2.77
CA LEU A 128 -15.37 8.44 -1.31
C LEU A 128 -16.56 9.12 -0.60
N PRO A 129 -16.87 10.42 -0.81
CA PRO A 129 -17.98 11.09 -0.12
C PRO A 129 -19.34 10.50 -0.50
N VAL A 130 -19.50 10.02 -1.73
CA VAL A 130 -20.76 9.43 -2.21
C VAL A 130 -21.08 8.16 -1.45
N VAL A 131 -20.09 7.27 -1.39
CA VAL A 131 -20.20 6.01 -0.68
C VAL A 131 -20.38 6.25 0.81
N LEU A 132 -19.62 7.18 1.39
CA LEU A 132 -19.71 7.54 2.80
C LEU A 132 -21.10 8.07 3.16
N LEU A 133 -21.66 8.99 2.37
CA LEU A 133 -22.98 9.55 2.64
C LEU A 133 -24.08 8.50 2.45
N LEU A 134 -24.02 7.71 1.38
CA LEU A 134 -25.01 6.66 1.12
C LEU A 134 -25.01 5.58 2.22
N SER A 135 -23.84 5.12 2.65
CA SER A 135 -23.71 4.09 3.69
C SER A 135 -24.16 4.59 5.06
N CYS A 136 -23.79 5.82 5.44
CA CYS A 136 -24.10 6.39 6.76
C CYS A 136 -25.57 6.84 6.89
N TRP A 137 -26.18 7.35 5.82
CA TRP A 137 -27.55 7.89 5.90
C TRP A 137 -28.62 6.86 5.64
N GLY A 138 -28.29 5.77 4.94
CA GLY A 138 -29.24 4.74 4.54
C GLY A 138 -30.11 4.21 5.69
N LEU A 139 -29.49 3.51 6.64
CA LEU A 139 -30.22 2.86 7.73
C LEU A 139 -30.95 3.84 8.66
N PRO A 140 -30.36 4.99 9.07
CA PRO A 140 -31.05 5.97 9.90
C PRO A 140 -32.26 6.60 9.20
N THR A 141 -32.22 6.79 7.88
CA THR A 141 -33.38 7.29 7.15
C THR A 141 -34.53 6.30 7.10
N ASP A 142 -34.24 5.01 6.98
CA ASP A 142 -35.28 3.97 7.03
C ASP A 142 -35.93 3.85 8.40
N ILE A 143 -35.13 3.97 9.45
CA ILE A 143 -35.63 4.02 10.83
C ILE A 143 -36.54 5.24 11.01
N LYS A 144 -36.09 6.43 10.58
CA LYS A 144 -36.86 7.67 10.67
C LYS A 144 -38.21 7.58 9.92
N ASN A 145 -38.21 6.96 8.74
CA ASN A 145 -39.39 6.81 7.89
C ASN A 145 -40.32 5.66 8.31
N ARG A 146 -40.02 4.97 9.43
CA ARG A 146 -40.76 3.79 9.93
C ARG A 146 -40.88 2.63 8.92
N SER A 147 -40.12 2.64 7.84
CA SER A 147 -40.09 1.57 6.83
C SER A 147 -39.47 0.29 7.41
N LEU A 148 -38.57 0.42 8.39
CA LEU A 148 -37.95 -0.72 9.07
C LEU A 148 -38.98 -1.59 9.81
N HIS A 149 -40.00 -0.98 10.44
CA HIS A 149 -41.01 -1.71 11.21
C HIS A 149 -41.86 -2.64 10.35
N THR A 150 -42.07 -2.32 9.07
CA THR A 150 -42.81 -3.20 8.13
C THR A 150 -41.96 -4.34 7.56
N VAL A 151 -40.63 -4.22 7.66
CA VAL A 151 -39.69 -5.28 7.26
C VAL A 151 -39.45 -6.25 8.42
N VAL A 152 -39.41 -5.75 9.66
CA VAL A 152 -39.24 -6.57 10.89
C VAL A 152 -40.46 -7.44 11.18
N THR A 153 -41.66 -7.11 10.66
CA THR A 153 -42.83 -8.01 10.75
C THR A 153 -42.72 -9.26 9.88
N LYS A 154 -41.82 -9.27 8.88
CA LYS A 154 -41.45 -10.47 8.12
C LYS A 154 -40.33 -11.21 8.87
N PRO A 155 -40.20 -12.55 8.74
CA PRO A 155 -39.18 -13.32 9.46
C PRO A 155 -37.78 -13.13 8.83
N VAL A 156 -37.32 -11.88 8.73
CA VAL A 156 -35.99 -11.47 8.25
C VAL A 156 -35.08 -11.30 9.46
N ARG A 157 -33.93 -11.97 9.46
CA ARG A 157 -32.99 -11.86 10.58
C ARG A 157 -32.18 -10.57 10.49
N LYS A 158 -31.74 -10.05 11.64
CA LYS A 158 -31.08 -8.73 11.74
C LYS A 158 -29.73 -8.67 11.00
N HIS A 159 -28.96 -9.76 11.03
CA HIS A 159 -27.72 -9.84 10.26
C HIS A 159 -27.96 -9.92 8.74
N GLU A 160 -29.07 -10.53 8.30
CA GLU A 160 -29.46 -10.55 6.88
C GLU A 160 -29.79 -9.13 6.38
N LEU A 161 -30.37 -8.28 7.23
CA LEU A 161 -30.61 -6.87 6.92
C LEU A 161 -29.32 -6.06 6.75
N VAL A 162 -28.39 -6.18 7.70
CA VAL A 162 -27.09 -5.47 7.65
C VAL A 162 -26.28 -5.94 6.45
N LEU A 163 -26.20 -7.25 6.21
CA LEU A 163 -25.48 -7.83 5.08
C LEU A 163 -26.13 -7.42 3.73
N GLY A 164 -27.46 -7.40 3.66
CA GLY A 164 -28.19 -6.89 2.48
C GLY A 164 -27.92 -5.41 2.19
N ARG A 165 -27.69 -4.58 3.22
CA ARG A 165 -27.29 -3.17 3.07
C ARG A 165 -25.83 -3.03 2.63
N PHE A 166 -24.92 -3.82 3.18
CA PHE A 166 -23.53 -3.86 2.74
C PHE A 166 -23.44 -4.19 1.24
N LEU A 167 -24.07 -5.29 0.81
CA LEU A 167 -24.06 -5.71 -0.60
C LEU A 167 -24.78 -4.71 -1.52
N GLY A 168 -25.87 -4.11 -1.05
CA GLY A 168 -26.60 -3.08 -1.78
C GLY A 168 -25.77 -1.85 -2.12
N TYR A 169 -25.16 -1.23 -1.11
CA TYR A 169 -24.29 -0.07 -1.34
C TYR A 169 -23.00 -0.46 -2.06
N SER A 170 -22.50 -1.68 -1.86
CA SER A 170 -21.39 -2.25 -2.64
C SER A 170 -21.73 -2.31 -4.12
N LEU A 171 -22.93 -2.77 -4.47
CA LEU A 171 -23.39 -2.82 -5.86
C LEU A 171 -23.46 -1.42 -6.46
N VAL A 172 -24.04 -0.45 -5.73
CA VAL A 172 -24.09 0.97 -6.13
C VAL A 172 -22.70 1.53 -6.37
N GLY A 173 -21.79 1.34 -5.41
CA GLY A 173 -20.40 1.76 -5.54
C GLY A 173 -19.70 1.12 -6.73
N THR A 174 -19.93 -0.18 -6.97
CA THR A 174 -19.34 -0.91 -8.10
C THR A 174 -19.77 -0.32 -9.43
N VAL A 175 -21.06 -0.04 -9.63
CA VAL A 175 -21.55 0.54 -10.89
C VAL A 175 -21.06 1.96 -11.09
N VAL A 176 -21.07 2.79 -10.04
CA VAL A 176 -20.54 4.15 -10.10
C VAL A 176 -19.06 4.15 -10.49
N LEU A 177 -18.26 3.32 -9.82
CA LEU A 177 -16.84 3.20 -10.08
C LEU A 177 -16.56 2.61 -11.47
N LEU A 178 -17.33 1.62 -11.92
CA LEU A 178 -17.18 1.01 -13.25
C LEU A 178 -17.40 2.07 -14.33
N VAL A 179 -18.50 2.82 -14.26
CA VAL A 179 -18.80 3.88 -15.23
C VAL A 179 -17.70 4.95 -15.22
N MET A 180 -17.31 5.44 -14.04
CA MET A 180 -16.26 6.46 -13.92
C MET A 180 -14.89 5.94 -14.39
N GLY A 181 -14.55 4.70 -14.08
CA GLY A 181 -13.31 4.06 -14.50
C GLY A 181 -13.25 3.85 -16.01
N VAL A 182 -14.33 3.40 -16.64
CA VAL A 182 -14.39 3.22 -18.10
C VAL A 182 -14.30 4.57 -18.82
N VAL A 183 -15.08 5.56 -18.39
CA VAL A 183 -15.02 6.91 -18.97
C VAL A 183 -13.65 7.55 -18.75
N GLY A 184 -13.07 7.41 -17.55
CA GLY A 184 -11.74 7.88 -17.22
C GLY A 184 -10.66 7.24 -18.08
N TYR A 185 -10.73 5.92 -18.31
CA TYR A 185 -9.81 5.20 -19.19
C TYR A 185 -9.83 5.74 -20.62
N PHE A 186 -11.03 5.83 -21.23
CA PHE A 186 -11.16 6.34 -22.60
C PHE A 186 -10.70 7.79 -22.72
N TRP A 187 -11.00 8.61 -21.72
CA TRP A 187 -10.51 9.99 -21.69
C TRP A 187 -8.99 10.06 -21.60
N THR A 188 -8.34 9.28 -20.73
CA THR A 188 -6.88 9.25 -20.61
C THR A 188 -6.22 8.83 -21.92
N VAL A 189 -6.69 7.74 -22.55
CA VAL A 189 -6.14 7.27 -23.83
C VAL A 189 -6.36 8.29 -24.95
N GLY A 190 -7.50 8.99 -24.94
CA GLY A 190 -7.82 10.02 -25.93
C GLY A 190 -7.01 11.32 -25.82
N GLN A 191 -6.58 11.70 -24.61
CA GLN A 191 -5.82 12.94 -24.38
C GLN A 191 -4.31 12.80 -24.58
N VAL A 192 -3.77 11.58 -24.53
CA VAL A 192 -2.33 11.35 -24.64
C VAL A 192 -1.84 11.55 -26.09
N PRO A 193 -0.84 12.42 -26.33
CA PRO A 193 -0.25 12.63 -27.65
C PRO A 193 0.36 11.35 -28.24
N GLU A 194 0.37 11.23 -29.57
CA GLU A 194 0.86 10.00 -30.24
C GLU A 194 2.31 9.66 -29.89
N ALA A 195 3.16 10.68 -29.68
CA ALA A 195 4.56 10.52 -29.28
C ALA A 195 4.76 9.86 -27.91
N ALA A 196 3.78 9.95 -27.00
CA ALA A 196 3.85 9.41 -25.64
C ALA A 196 3.03 8.13 -25.46
N ARG A 197 2.37 7.62 -26.52
CA ARG A 197 1.57 6.39 -26.43
C ARG A 197 2.41 5.15 -26.11
N SER A 198 3.70 5.15 -26.45
CA SER A 198 4.64 4.08 -26.11
C SER A 198 4.87 3.93 -24.59
N GLU A 199 4.53 4.96 -23.80
CA GLU A 199 4.65 4.93 -22.35
C GLU A 199 3.39 4.41 -21.65
N LEU A 200 2.29 4.24 -22.38
CA LEU A 200 1.06 3.61 -21.87
C LEU A 200 1.24 2.09 -21.80
N ILE A 201 2.08 1.66 -20.86
CA ILE A 201 2.39 0.26 -20.59
C ILE A 201 2.42 0.02 -19.08
N GLY A 202 2.16 -1.22 -18.69
CA GLY A 202 2.29 -1.71 -17.32
C GLY A 202 3.59 -2.47 -17.14
N ARG A 203 4.64 -1.79 -16.66
CA ARG A 203 5.94 -2.39 -16.38
C ARG A 203 5.81 -3.32 -15.18
N VAL A 204 6.41 -4.50 -15.26
CA VAL A 204 6.38 -5.49 -14.17
C VAL A 204 7.78 -5.59 -13.56
N PRO A 205 8.04 -4.88 -12.43
CA PRO A 205 9.34 -4.90 -11.79
C PRO A 205 9.51 -6.15 -10.91
N ILE A 206 10.70 -6.75 -10.95
CA ILE A 206 11.20 -7.66 -9.92
C ILE A 206 12.30 -6.90 -9.18
N TYR A 207 12.13 -6.75 -7.86
CA TYR A 207 13.11 -6.10 -6.99
C TYR A 207 14.05 -7.10 -6.35
N GLY A 208 15.32 -6.74 -6.26
CA GLY A 208 16.34 -7.51 -5.54
C GLY A 208 16.47 -7.05 -4.09
N ASN A 209 17.19 -7.82 -3.28
CA ASN A 209 17.64 -7.37 -1.98
C ASN A 209 18.95 -6.60 -2.15
N MET A 210 19.03 -5.43 -1.50
CA MET A 210 20.16 -4.51 -1.64
C MET A 210 21.14 -4.69 -0.48
N SER A 211 22.44 -4.60 -0.77
CA SER A 211 23.50 -4.52 0.23
C SER A 211 24.65 -3.67 -0.30
N PHE A 212 25.39 -3.00 0.57
CA PHE A 212 26.54 -2.17 0.18
C PHE A 212 27.87 -2.88 0.51
N SER A 213 28.95 -2.49 -0.14
CA SER A 213 30.30 -2.77 0.35
C SER A 213 30.99 -1.52 0.88
N THR A 214 31.88 -1.77 1.82
CA THR A 214 32.82 -0.79 2.34
C THR A 214 33.74 -0.28 1.21
N ARG A 215 34.40 0.86 1.45
CA ARG A 215 35.41 1.46 0.55
C ARG A 215 36.50 0.48 0.10
N GLN A 216 36.80 -0.55 0.91
CA GLN A 216 37.79 -1.59 0.60
C GLN A 216 37.25 -2.72 -0.31
N GLY A 217 35.94 -2.80 -0.52
CA GLY A 217 35.28 -3.81 -1.35
C GLY A 217 34.67 -4.99 -0.58
N ASP A 218 34.80 -5.01 0.74
CA ASP A 218 34.16 -6.05 1.57
C ASP A 218 32.65 -5.82 1.66
N ARG A 219 31.90 -6.88 1.34
CA ARG A 219 30.44 -6.83 1.28
C ARG A 219 29.86 -6.88 2.70
N LEU A 220 29.05 -5.88 3.05
CA LEU A 220 28.28 -5.87 4.29
C LEU A 220 27.13 -6.88 4.13
N LYS A 221 27.30 -8.08 4.70
CA LYS A 221 26.22 -9.08 4.80
C LYS A 221 25.57 -9.00 6.16
N ALA A 222 24.25 -9.25 6.22
CA ALA A 222 23.43 -9.27 7.43
C ALA A 222 23.75 -10.40 8.44
N ASP A 223 24.87 -11.12 8.31
CA ASP A 223 25.18 -12.35 9.05
C ASP A 223 26.24 -12.14 10.17
N LEU A 224 26.14 -11.07 10.96
CA LEU A 224 27.05 -10.83 12.09
C LEU A 224 26.29 -10.42 13.37
N GLY A 225 25.93 -11.43 14.18
CA GLY A 225 25.75 -11.35 15.64
C GLY A 225 24.54 -10.58 16.21
N GLU A 226 24.16 -10.93 17.43
CA GLU A 226 22.99 -10.40 18.18
C GLU A 226 23.02 -8.88 18.51
N ASN A 227 24.05 -8.14 18.08
CA ASN A 227 24.22 -6.70 18.33
C ASN A 227 24.26 -5.87 17.03
N PHE A 228 23.42 -6.20 16.05
CA PHE A 228 23.37 -5.53 14.77
C PHE A 228 22.44 -4.31 14.80
N LYS A 229 22.95 -3.10 14.54
CA LYS A 229 22.12 -1.89 14.34
C LYS A 229 21.76 -1.76 12.86
N PRO A 230 20.50 -1.38 12.51
CA PRO A 230 20.07 -1.19 11.12
C PRO A 230 20.94 -0.23 10.29
N ASP A 231 21.60 0.72 10.96
CA ASP A 231 22.46 1.74 10.34
C ASP A 231 23.75 1.16 9.72
N ASP A 232 24.20 -0.04 10.14
CA ASP A 232 25.42 -0.65 9.62
C ASP A 232 25.23 -1.29 8.22
N MET A 233 23.99 -1.36 7.72
CA MET A 233 23.69 -1.74 6.32
C MET A 233 23.55 -0.54 5.39
N ALA A 234 23.62 0.70 5.90
CA ALA A 234 23.45 1.89 5.09
C ALA A 234 24.76 2.26 4.37
N GLY A 235 24.63 2.74 3.13
CA GLY A 235 25.73 3.41 2.43
C GLY A 235 26.09 4.75 3.10
N VAL A 236 26.94 5.54 2.44
CA VAL A 236 27.30 6.87 2.94
C VAL A 236 26.07 7.79 2.89
N ASN A 237 25.79 8.54 3.95
CA ASN A 237 24.83 9.64 3.91
C ASN A 237 25.59 10.94 3.54
N VAL A 238 25.15 11.61 2.48
CA VAL A 238 25.78 12.85 1.96
C VAL A 238 25.24 14.13 2.61
N GLY A 239 24.48 14.01 3.70
CA GLY A 239 23.82 15.13 4.39
C GLY A 239 22.36 15.30 4.00
N ASP A 240 21.73 14.26 3.43
CA ASP A 240 20.31 14.27 3.13
C ASP A 240 19.50 14.00 4.40
N ILE A 241 18.48 14.83 4.61
CA ILE A 241 17.49 14.67 5.69
C ILE A 241 16.63 13.41 5.43
N TRP A 242 16.51 13.00 4.17
CA TRP A 242 15.74 11.84 3.74
C TRP A 242 16.67 10.66 3.46
N GLU A 243 16.77 9.74 4.41
CA GLU A 243 17.65 8.55 4.34
C GLU A 243 17.14 7.42 3.42
N TYR A 244 16.26 7.76 2.47
CA TYR A 244 15.69 6.78 1.56
C TYR A 244 16.74 6.16 0.62
N ARG A 245 17.68 6.98 0.18
CA ARG A 245 18.81 6.58 -0.66
C ARG A 245 20.07 6.62 0.17
N SER A 246 20.93 5.62 -0.02
CA SER A 246 22.29 5.68 0.49
C SER A 246 23.26 5.71 -0.67
N TYR A 247 24.44 6.27 -0.41
CA TYR A 247 25.37 6.63 -1.47
C TYR A 247 26.63 5.77 -1.45
N ILE A 248 27.19 5.51 -2.63
CA ILE A 248 28.52 4.91 -2.79
C ILE A 248 29.51 5.94 -3.31
N GLU A 249 30.74 5.89 -2.80
CA GLU A 249 31.84 6.78 -3.20
C GLU A 249 32.45 6.32 -4.53
N GLY A 250 32.42 7.19 -5.54
CA GLY A 250 32.98 6.94 -6.85
C GLY A 250 34.51 6.90 -6.88
N GLY A 251 35.06 6.12 -7.80
CA GLY A 251 36.52 5.90 -7.91
C GLY A 251 37.09 4.99 -6.81
N THR A 252 36.25 4.40 -5.96
CA THR A 252 36.67 3.42 -4.93
C THR A 252 36.24 2.00 -5.30
N LYS A 253 36.57 1.02 -4.44
CA LYS A 253 36.07 -0.37 -4.55
C LYS A 253 34.68 -0.54 -3.93
N SER A 254 34.04 0.54 -3.47
CA SER A 254 32.66 0.48 -2.98
C SER A 254 31.70 0.13 -4.13
N ARG A 255 30.81 -0.81 -3.87
CA ARG A 255 29.83 -1.35 -4.80
C ARG A 255 28.51 -1.57 -4.06
N THR A 256 27.43 -1.46 -4.81
CA THR A 256 26.10 -1.87 -4.35
C THR A 256 25.75 -3.18 -5.01
N PHE A 257 25.27 -4.15 -4.24
CA PHE A 257 24.85 -5.46 -4.72
C PHE A 257 23.34 -5.57 -4.63
N TYR A 258 22.71 -5.95 -5.74
CA TYR A 258 21.30 -6.31 -5.81
C TYR A 258 21.18 -7.80 -6.06
N ASP A 259 20.80 -8.55 -5.03
CA ASP A 259 20.59 -9.99 -5.12
C ASP A 259 19.14 -10.28 -5.54
N PHE A 260 18.99 -10.93 -6.69
CA PHE A 260 17.73 -11.46 -7.17
C PHE A 260 17.71 -12.97 -6.94
N LYS A 261 16.67 -13.46 -6.28
CA LYS A 261 16.48 -14.88 -5.99
C LYS A 261 15.27 -15.43 -6.74
N ASP A 262 15.32 -16.71 -7.09
CA ASP A 262 14.20 -17.46 -7.69
C ASP A 262 13.62 -16.82 -8.97
N LEU A 263 14.49 -16.36 -9.88
CA LEU A 263 14.06 -15.83 -11.18
C LEU A 263 13.51 -16.93 -12.09
N ASP A 264 12.35 -16.68 -12.72
CA ASP A 264 11.78 -17.56 -13.75
C ASP A 264 12.51 -17.38 -15.09
N VAL A 265 13.64 -18.06 -15.22
CA VAL A 265 14.50 -18.04 -16.42
C VAL A 265 13.76 -18.54 -17.66
N ALA A 266 12.80 -19.47 -17.50
CA ALA A 266 12.05 -20.03 -18.61
C ALA A 266 11.00 -19.04 -19.18
N ALA A 267 10.43 -18.18 -18.34
CA ALA A 267 9.59 -17.07 -18.79
C ALA A 267 10.42 -15.99 -19.51
N MET A 268 11.62 -15.69 -19.03
CA MET A 268 12.52 -14.71 -19.67
C MET A 268 13.08 -15.23 -21.01
N LYS A 269 13.51 -16.49 -21.07
CA LYS A 269 14.05 -17.11 -22.30
C LYS A 269 13.05 -17.14 -23.46
N ARG A 270 11.75 -17.29 -23.18
CA ARG A 270 10.68 -17.25 -24.19
C ARG A 270 10.61 -15.94 -24.97
N GLN A 271 11.25 -14.88 -24.49
CA GLN A 271 11.22 -13.56 -25.10
C GLN A 271 12.54 -13.15 -25.77
N GLY A 272 13.66 -13.77 -25.37
CA GLY A 272 14.98 -13.46 -25.93
C GLY A 272 15.57 -12.10 -25.50
N GLU A 273 14.90 -11.35 -24.61
CA GLU A 273 15.35 -10.05 -24.11
C GLU A 273 15.37 -10.02 -22.58
N PHE A 274 16.41 -9.43 -22.00
CA PHE A 274 16.53 -9.18 -20.58
C PHE A 274 16.70 -7.68 -20.35
N ARG A 275 15.77 -7.09 -19.61
CA ARG A 275 15.70 -5.63 -19.42
C ARG A 275 16.00 -5.28 -17.97
N ILE A 276 17.01 -4.46 -17.77
CA ILE A 276 17.37 -3.89 -16.47
C ILE A 276 16.98 -2.43 -16.50
N GLU A 277 16.18 -1.96 -15.56
CA GLU A 277 15.87 -0.53 -15.45
C GLU A 277 16.49 0.06 -14.19
N TYR A 278 17.04 1.27 -14.30
CA TYR A 278 17.69 1.98 -13.19
C TYR A 278 17.16 3.40 -12.99
N ASN A 279 17.18 3.87 -11.75
CA ASN A 279 16.78 5.23 -11.38
C ASN A 279 17.72 5.82 -10.32
N PHE A 280 19.02 5.75 -10.58
CA PHE A 280 20.05 6.25 -9.67
C PHE A 280 20.08 7.76 -9.60
N GLU A 281 20.52 8.25 -8.45
CA GLU A 281 20.75 9.67 -8.18
C GLU A 281 22.24 9.97 -8.23
N ALA A 282 22.60 11.08 -8.85
CA ALA A 282 23.99 11.48 -8.98
C ALA A 282 24.25 12.66 -8.03
N PHE A 283 24.87 12.39 -6.88
CA PHE A 283 25.25 13.45 -5.95
C PHE A 283 26.65 13.95 -6.28
N ARG A 284 26.74 15.26 -6.57
CA ARG A 284 27.98 15.90 -6.98
C ARG A 284 28.60 16.70 -5.85
N SER A 285 29.81 16.32 -5.41
CA SER A 285 30.52 17.04 -4.33
C SER A 285 31.21 18.32 -4.78
N HIS A 286 31.44 18.48 -6.09
CA HIS A 286 32.01 19.69 -6.67
C HIS A 286 31.25 20.09 -7.95
N LYS A 287 31.24 21.39 -8.24
CA LYS A 287 30.55 21.97 -9.40
C LYS A 287 31.31 21.61 -10.69
N GLY A 288 31.00 20.45 -11.26
CA GLY A 288 31.49 20.02 -12.57
C GLY A 288 30.71 20.64 -13.73
N GLU A 289 31.04 20.23 -14.96
CA GLU A 289 30.26 20.54 -16.16
C GLU A 289 28.84 19.96 -16.03
N ILE A 290 27.82 20.80 -16.25
CA ILE A 290 26.41 20.43 -16.08
C ILE A 290 26.02 19.29 -17.04
N ASP A 291 26.61 19.26 -18.23
CA ASP A 291 26.29 18.32 -19.30
C ASP A 291 26.96 16.94 -19.16
N LYS A 292 27.97 16.78 -18.28
CA LYS A 292 28.58 15.48 -18.01
C LYS A 292 27.85 14.80 -16.87
N SER A 293 27.27 13.63 -17.15
CA SER A 293 26.64 12.78 -16.15
C SER A 293 27.64 11.81 -15.53
N LEU A 294 27.29 11.20 -14.38
CA LEU A 294 28.18 10.24 -13.71
C LEU A 294 28.26 8.94 -14.49
N LEU A 295 29.47 8.42 -14.64
CA LEU A 295 29.75 7.15 -15.28
C LEU A 295 29.56 6.00 -14.30
N CYS A 296 28.69 5.07 -14.68
CA CYS A 296 28.42 3.86 -13.92
C CYS A 296 28.71 2.61 -14.73
N ARG A 297 29.15 1.57 -14.02
CA ARG A 297 29.28 0.22 -14.54
C ARG A 297 28.38 -0.70 -13.75
N LEU A 298 27.60 -1.51 -14.46
CA LEU A 298 26.88 -2.63 -13.90
C LEU A 298 27.62 -3.93 -14.21
N THR A 299 27.74 -4.82 -13.24
CA THR A 299 28.34 -6.15 -13.42
C THR A 299 27.34 -7.20 -12.95
N ILE A 300 27.04 -8.18 -13.80
CA ILE A 300 26.15 -9.28 -13.43
C ILE A 300 27.02 -10.46 -12.98
N GLU A 301 26.78 -10.94 -11.77
CA GLU A 301 27.42 -12.13 -11.19
C GLU A 301 26.37 -13.24 -11.04
N ASN A 302 26.67 -14.44 -11.57
CA ASN A 302 25.88 -15.62 -11.26
C ASN A 302 26.27 -16.13 -9.86
N GLN A 303 25.27 -16.34 -8.98
CA GLN A 303 25.52 -16.87 -7.63
C GLN A 303 25.82 -18.38 -7.64
N GLN A 304 25.47 -19.10 -8.70
CA GLN A 304 25.85 -20.50 -8.85
C GLN A 304 27.28 -20.61 -9.39
N PRO A 305 28.15 -21.40 -8.74
CA PRO A 305 29.48 -21.66 -9.26
C PRO A 305 29.39 -22.47 -10.55
N ASP A 306 30.18 -22.09 -11.55
CA ASP A 306 30.32 -22.87 -12.78
C ASP A 306 31.01 -24.22 -12.50
N ALA A 307 31.08 -25.12 -13.48
CA ALA A 307 31.70 -26.46 -13.37
C ALA A 307 33.19 -26.43 -12.90
N GLN A 308 33.82 -25.26 -12.89
CA GLN A 308 35.19 -24.99 -12.45
C GLN A 308 35.29 -24.26 -11.10
N GLY A 309 34.17 -24.04 -10.40
CA GLY A 309 34.12 -23.34 -9.11
C GLY A 309 34.28 -21.82 -9.17
N LYS A 310 34.53 -21.25 -10.36
CA LYS A 310 34.58 -19.80 -10.59
C LYS A 310 33.17 -19.26 -10.79
N LYS A 311 32.82 -18.15 -10.12
CA LYS A 311 31.57 -17.43 -10.37
C LYS A 311 31.70 -16.63 -11.65
N LEU A 312 30.74 -16.79 -12.56
CA LEU A 312 30.72 -16.05 -13.82
C LEU A 312 30.33 -14.59 -13.53
N ARG A 313 31.25 -13.67 -13.84
CA ARG A 313 31.07 -12.22 -13.70
C ARG A 313 31.16 -11.58 -15.07
N VAL A 314 30.11 -10.87 -15.47
CA VAL A 314 29.99 -10.21 -16.77
C VAL A 314 29.83 -8.71 -16.54
N PRO A 315 30.89 -7.91 -16.73
CA PRO A 315 30.79 -6.45 -16.70
C PRO A 315 30.07 -5.94 -17.96
N LEU A 316 29.03 -5.14 -17.77
CA LEU A 316 28.33 -4.47 -18.85
C LEU A 316 29.10 -3.22 -19.31
N PRO A 317 28.82 -2.71 -20.53
CA PRO A 317 29.39 -1.45 -21.02
C PRO A 317 29.15 -0.30 -20.02
N ILE A 318 30.13 0.59 -19.91
CA ILE A 318 30.02 1.79 -19.10
C ILE A 318 28.93 2.69 -19.71
N PHE A 319 28.06 3.23 -18.89
CA PHE A 319 27.02 4.15 -19.32
C PHE A 319 26.92 5.36 -18.39
N GLU A 320 26.28 6.39 -18.93
CA GLU A 320 26.04 7.68 -18.32
C GLU A 320 24.72 7.69 -17.52
N VAL A 321 24.76 8.09 -16.24
CA VAL A 321 23.59 8.13 -15.36
C VAL A 321 22.72 9.34 -15.69
N LYS A 322 21.60 9.09 -16.35
CA LYS A 322 20.62 10.12 -16.71
C LYS A 322 19.65 10.41 -15.56
N GLU A 323 20.12 11.11 -14.53
CA GLU A 323 19.32 11.47 -13.34
C GLU A 323 17.99 12.15 -13.69
N PHE A 324 18.03 13.23 -14.48
CA PHE A 324 16.88 14.07 -14.82
C PHE A 324 16.02 13.56 -15.99
N SER A 325 16.43 12.46 -16.64
CA SER A 325 15.62 11.85 -17.69
C SER A 325 14.50 11.04 -17.05
N ASN A 326 13.25 11.32 -17.42
CA ASN A 326 12.10 10.51 -16.97
C ASN A 326 11.72 9.44 -17.99
N ARG A 327 12.46 9.37 -19.11
CA ARG A 327 12.27 8.40 -20.18
C ARG A 327 12.58 7.02 -19.64
N ALA A 328 11.57 6.17 -19.51
CA ALA A 328 11.79 4.76 -19.16
C ALA A 328 12.74 4.08 -20.15
N SER A 329 12.64 4.41 -21.45
CA SER A 329 13.50 3.86 -22.51
C SER A 329 14.97 4.24 -22.37
N GLU A 330 15.29 5.44 -21.89
CA GLU A 330 16.68 5.88 -21.71
C GLU A 330 17.31 5.32 -20.44
N LYS A 331 16.49 4.88 -19.49
CA LYS A 331 16.88 4.25 -18.22
C LYS A 331 16.82 2.71 -18.28
N THR A 332 16.50 2.14 -19.44
CA THR A 332 16.42 0.68 -19.64
C THR A 332 17.65 0.19 -20.41
N ILE A 333 18.39 -0.73 -19.81
CA ILE A 333 19.46 -1.49 -20.46
C ILE A 333 18.86 -2.80 -20.97
N VAL A 334 18.84 -2.98 -22.28
CA VAL A 334 18.34 -4.19 -22.94
C VAL A 334 19.53 -5.07 -23.28
N LEU A 335 19.54 -6.29 -22.74
CA LEU A 335 20.52 -7.33 -23.04
C LEU A 335 19.86 -8.38 -23.92
N GLY A 336 20.52 -8.69 -25.03
CA GLY A 336 20.13 -9.81 -25.90
C GLY A 336 20.59 -11.16 -25.35
N GLU A 337 20.29 -12.22 -26.09
CA GLU A 337 20.62 -13.60 -25.71
C GLU A 337 22.12 -13.86 -25.58
N THR A 338 22.94 -13.23 -26.43
CA THR A 338 24.41 -13.33 -26.39
C THR A 338 25.04 -12.03 -25.91
N ILE A 339 25.89 -12.10 -24.90
CA ILE A 339 26.66 -10.95 -24.41
C ILE A 339 28.15 -11.19 -24.69
N THR A 340 28.76 -10.26 -25.41
CA THR A 340 30.21 -10.16 -25.55
C THR A 340 30.76 -9.29 -24.42
N TYR A 341 31.66 -9.83 -23.60
CA TYR A 341 32.34 -9.04 -22.58
C TYR A 341 33.85 -9.26 -22.62
N ASN A 342 34.57 -8.26 -22.14
CA ASN A 342 36.01 -8.36 -21.95
C ASN A 342 36.28 -8.84 -20.51
N GLU A 343 36.95 -9.97 -20.35
CA GLU A 343 37.23 -10.54 -19.03
C GLU A 343 38.23 -9.67 -18.25
N GLU A 344 37.85 -9.24 -17.04
CA GLU A 344 38.69 -8.41 -16.17
C GLU A 344 40.01 -9.14 -15.88
N GLY A 345 41.12 -8.60 -16.40
CA GLY A 345 42.48 -9.09 -16.16
C GLY A 345 43.13 -9.86 -17.31
N THR A 346 42.39 -10.31 -18.33
CA THR A 346 42.95 -11.09 -19.45
C THR A 346 42.76 -10.46 -20.84
N ASN A 347 41.98 -9.38 -20.97
CA ASN A 347 41.71 -8.71 -22.24
C ASN A 347 41.10 -9.62 -23.34
N GLU A 348 40.62 -10.82 -22.97
CA GLU A 348 39.96 -11.77 -23.87
C GLU A 348 38.48 -11.42 -24.04
N ILE A 349 38.02 -11.35 -25.28
CA ILE A 349 36.62 -11.16 -25.61
C ILE A 349 35.93 -12.53 -25.53
N ARG A 350 35.05 -12.71 -24.54
CA ARG A 350 34.25 -13.93 -24.39
C ARG A 350 32.79 -13.66 -24.74
N THR A 351 32.18 -14.63 -25.41
CA THR A 351 30.75 -14.66 -25.70
C THR A 351 30.08 -15.64 -24.74
N VAL A 352 29.06 -15.16 -24.04
CA VAL A 352 28.31 -15.97 -23.07
C VAL A 352 26.82 -15.87 -23.38
N ASN A 353 26.10 -16.98 -23.24
CA ASN A 353 24.64 -16.99 -23.35
C ASN A 353 24.02 -16.55 -22.03
N LEU A 354 23.20 -15.51 -22.09
CA LEU A 354 22.61 -14.89 -20.91
C LEU A 354 21.68 -15.86 -20.14
N PHE A 355 20.84 -16.60 -20.84
CA PHE A 355 19.83 -17.46 -20.21
C PHE A 355 20.39 -18.81 -19.73
N ASP A 356 21.33 -19.39 -20.49
CA ASP A 356 21.81 -20.75 -20.24
C ASP A 356 23.02 -20.77 -19.27
N ASP A 357 23.85 -19.73 -19.30
CA ASP A 357 25.07 -19.66 -18.48
C ASP A 357 24.95 -18.63 -17.33
N LEU A 358 24.51 -17.41 -17.61
CA LEU A 358 24.51 -16.32 -16.62
C LEU A 358 23.32 -16.39 -15.64
N LEU A 359 22.15 -16.82 -16.11
CA LEU A 359 20.92 -16.95 -15.31
C LEU A 359 20.72 -18.37 -14.74
N LYS A 360 21.71 -19.26 -14.90
CA LYS A 360 21.60 -20.66 -14.48
C LYS A 360 21.25 -20.76 -12.99
N GLY A 361 20.10 -21.37 -12.71
CA GLY A 361 19.58 -21.56 -11.35
C GLY A 361 18.86 -20.37 -10.72
N GLY A 362 18.61 -19.29 -11.48
CA GLY A 362 17.69 -18.23 -11.11
C GLY A 362 18.17 -17.26 -10.02
N ASN A 363 19.41 -17.39 -9.54
CA ASN A 363 19.98 -16.51 -8.51
C ASN A 363 21.12 -15.69 -9.10
N ILE A 364 20.92 -14.38 -9.23
CA ILE A 364 21.92 -13.45 -9.77
C ILE A 364 22.15 -12.29 -8.82
N THR A 365 23.35 -11.73 -8.87
CA THR A 365 23.69 -10.47 -8.21
C THR A 365 24.05 -9.45 -9.27
N ILE A 366 23.41 -8.28 -9.25
CA ILE A 366 23.82 -7.14 -10.06
C ILE A 366 24.59 -6.17 -9.18
N GLU A 367 25.82 -5.92 -9.55
CA GLU A 367 26.70 -4.97 -8.88
C GLU A 367 26.69 -3.64 -9.61
N ALA A 368 26.52 -2.54 -8.88
CA ALA A 368 26.69 -1.20 -9.40
C ALA A 368 27.94 -0.56 -8.81
N GLN A 369 28.74 0.05 -9.69
CA GLN A 369 29.95 0.77 -9.33
C GLN A 369 29.95 2.16 -9.98
N CYS A 370 30.29 3.19 -9.19
CA CYS A 370 30.54 4.53 -9.68
C CYS A 370 32.03 4.69 -10.05
N LEU A 371 32.32 5.13 -11.27
CA LEU A 371 33.69 5.22 -11.78
C LEU A 371 34.34 6.59 -11.50
N ASP A 372 33.55 7.64 -11.36
CA ASP A 372 34.06 9.02 -11.23
C ASP A 372 34.56 9.31 -9.79
N PRO A 373 35.84 9.62 -9.61
CA PRO A 373 36.39 9.94 -8.28
C PRO A 373 35.78 11.21 -7.68
N GLY A 374 35.49 11.19 -6.39
CA GLY A 374 35.02 12.37 -5.65
C GLY A 374 33.57 12.78 -5.98
N GLN A 375 32.79 11.85 -6.53
CA GLN A 375 31.35 11.95 -6.73
C GLN A 375 30.65 10.77 -6.06
N TYR A 376 29.35 10.90 -5.80
CA TYR A 376 28.58 9.88 -5.09
C TYR A 376 27.39 9.42 -5.91
N LEU A 377 27.14 8.11 -5.91
CA LEU A 377 25.98 7.52 -6.57
C LEU A 377 24.96 7.09 -5.51
N GLY A 378 23.81 7.75 -5.50
CA GLY A 378 22.68 7.49 -4.62
C GLY A 378 21.81 6.38 -5.18
N MET A 379 21.54 5.39 -4.34
CA MET A 379 20.80 4.20 -4.72
C MET A 379 19.88 3.77 -3.58
N ALA A 380 18.69 3.30 -3.93
CA ALA A 380 17.79 2.59 -3.03
C ALA A 380 17.42 1.22 -3.60
N ARG A 381 16.76 0.39 -2.78
CA ARG A 381 16.30 -0.95 -3.20
C ARG A 381 15.41 -0.89 -4.44
N SER A 382 14.51 0.10 -4.53
CA SER A 382 13.60 0.22 -5.67
C SER A 382 14.21 0.88 -6.91
N ASP A 383 15.44 1.39 -6.84
CA ASP A 383 16.06 2.14 -7.94
C ASP A 383 16.68 1.23 -9.00
N LEU A 384 16.98 -0.04 -8.71
CA LEU A 384 17.35 -1.05 -9.71
C LEU A 384 16.36 -2.20 -9.68
N TYR A 385 15.76 -2.52 -10.82
CA TYR A 385 14.87 -3.67 -10.93
C TYR A 385 14.95 -4.34 -12.30
N LEU A 386 14.62 -5.62 -12.32
CA LEU A 386 14.47 -6.38 -13.57
C LEU A 386 13.07 -6.18 -14.10
N ARG A 387 12.96 -5.84 -15.38
CA ARG A 387 11.68 -5.58 -16.01
C ARG A 387 11.23 -6.83 -16.78
N LEU A 388 10.22 -7.49 -16.24
CA LEU A 388 9.47 -8.53 -16.94
C LEU A 388 8.64 -7.91 -18.09
N PRO A 389 8.15 -8.74 -19.03
CA PRO A 389 7.33 -8.29 -20.13
C PRO A 389 6.21 -7.33 -19.74
N ASP A 390 6.12 -6.27 -20.53
CA ASP A 390 5.15 -5.21 -20.36
C ASP A 390 3.72 -5.76 -20.51
N ARG A 391 2.83 -5.33 -19.62
CA ARG A 391 1.40 -5.59 -19.71
C ARG A 391 0.69 -4.40 -20.35
N SER A 392 -0.52 -4.64 -20.85
CA SER A 392 -1.35 -3.57 -21.39
C SER A 392 -1.67 -2.54 -20.32
N PHE A 393 -1.70 -1.26 -20.71
CA PHE A 393 -2.09 -0.17 -19.82
C PHE A 393 -3.48 -0.39 -19.19
N ALA A 394 -4.42 -0.96 -19.95
CA ALA A 394 -5.75 -1.30 -19.46
C ALA A 394 -5.69 -2.23 -18.23
N ALA A 395 -4.86 -3.28 -18.26
CA ALA A 395 -4.72 -4.19 -17.13
C ALA A 395 -4.21 -3.46 -15.88
N THR A 396 -3.26 -2.55 -16.04
CA THR A 396 -2.73 -1.73 -14.95
C THR A 396 -3.76 -0.76 -14.40
N TYR A 397 -4.45 -0.05 -15.29
CA TYR A 397 -5.48 0.94 -14.92
C TYR A 397 -6.65 0.29 -14.16
N PHE A 398 -7.21 -0.81 -14.68
CA PHE A 398 -8.33 -1.50 -14.01
C PHE A 398 -7.93 -2.15 -12.69
N ARG A 399 -6.67 -2.60 -12.52
CA ARG A 399 -6.17 -3.01 -11.21
C ARG A 399 -6.03 -1.82 -10.25
N GLY A 400 -5.68 -0.63 -10.76
CA GLY A 400 -5.73 0.60 -9.97
C GLY A 400 -7.14 0.96 -9.52
N VAL A 401 -8.11 0.86 -10.42
CA VAL A 401 -9.54 1.05 -10.09
C VAL A 401 -10.02 0.01 -9.08
N MET A 402 -9.54 -1.24 -9.17
CA MET A 402 -9.83 -2.29 -8.19
C MET A 402 -9.34 -1.94 -6.77
N GLY A 403 -8.19 -1.24 -6.64
CA GLY A 403 -7.73 -0.71 -5.35
C GLY A 403 -8.72 0.27 -4.73
N ILE A 404 -9.23 1.21 -5.54
CA ILE A 404 -10.27 2.17 -5.13
C ILE A 404 -11.57 1.44 -4.76
N TRP A 405 -11.95 0.39 -5.51
CA TRP A 405 -13.12 -0.43 -5.21
C TRP A 405 -13.03 -1.08 -3.82
N LEU A 406 -11.89 -1.70 -3.50
CA LEU A 406 -11.65 -2.30 -2.19
C LEU A 406 -11.72 -1.26 -1.06
N GLN A 407 -11.16 -0.06 -1.28
CA GLN A 407 -11.29 1.05 -0.35
C GLN A 407 -12.76 1.45 -0.12
N MET A 408 -13.56 1.53 -1.18
CA MET A 408 -14.99 1.84 -1.08
C MET A 408 -15.75 0.77 -0.30
N LEU A 409 -15.46 -0.52 -0.52
CA LEU A 409 -16.08 -1.61 0.24
C LEU A 409 -15.83 -1.47 1.73
N LEU A 410 -14.59 -1.18 2.12
CA LEU A 410 -14.24 -0.97 3.51
C LEU A 410 -15.02 0.21 4.13
N ILE A 411 -15.15 1.32 3.39
CA ILE A 411 -15.94 2.49 3.83
C ILE A 411 -17.43 2.14 3.97
N ILE A 412 -17.99 1.30 3.09
CA ILE A 412 -19.39 0.85 3.18
C ILE A 412 -19.60 0.04 4.46
N VAL A 413 -18.70 -0.90 4.72
CA VAL A 413 -18.76 -1.77 5.90
C VAL A 413 -18.70 -0.94 7.18
N LEU A 414 -17.74 -0.02 7.28
CA LEU A 414 -17.61 0.88 8.43
C LEU A 414 -18.80 1.83 8.56
N GLY A 415 -19.24 2.44 7.45
CA GLY A 415 -20.31 3.44 7.45
C GLY A 415 -21.68 2.86 7.78
N VAL A 416 -22.03 1.70 7.21
CA VAL A 416 -23.28 1.01 7.57
C VAL A 416 -23.25 0.55 9.03
N THR A 417 -22.10 0.08 9.53
CA THR A 417 -21.94 -0.29 10.94
C THR A 417 -22.08 0.93 11.87
N ALA A 418 -21.45 2.06 11.55
CA ALA A 418 -21.65 3.30 12.28
C ALA A 418 -23.13 3.73 12.31
N SER A 419 -23.83 3.52 11.20
CA SER A 419 -25.24 3.88 11.03
C SER A 419 -26.22 3.06 11.89
N THR A 420 -25.83 1.87 12.37
CA THR A 420 -26.66 1.09 13.31
C THR A 420 -26.68 1.71 14.70
N PHE A 421 -25.60 2.39 15.10
CA PHE A 421 -25.46 3.01 16.42
C PHE A 421 -26.04 4.42 16.46
N VAL A 422 -25.76 5.24 15.44
CA VAL A 422 -25.98 6.69 15.53
C VAL A 422 -26.84 7.23 14.39
N LYS A 423 -27.35 8.46 14.56
CA LYS A 423 -28.09 9.19 13.53
C LYS A 423 -27.16 9.54 12.35
N GLY A 424 -27.73 9.68 11.15
CA GLY A 424 -27.00 9.88 9.89
C GLY A 424 -25.83 10.89 9.97
N PRO A 425 -26.02 12.13 10.46
CA PRO A 425 -24.94 13.11 10.55
C PRO A 425 -23.79 12.71 11.49
N VAL A 426 -24.09 12.04 12.60
CA VAL A 426 -23.06 11.61 13.54
C VAL A 426 -22.33 10.37 12.99
N ALA A 427 -23.05 9.46 12.32
CA ALA A 427 -22.44 8.33 11.63
C ALA A 427 -21.47 8.78 10.52
N THR A 428 -21.80 9.84 9.78
CA THR A 428 -20.88 10.43 8.78
C THR A 428 -19.63 10.99 9.41
N LEU A 429 -19.75 11.73 10.53
CA LEU A 429 -18.60 12.29 11.23
C LEU A 429 -17.71 11.19 11.82
N LEU A 430 -18.31 10.15 12.39
CA LEU A 430 -17.59 9.01 12.95
C LEU A 430 -16.82 8.24 11.86
N THR A 431 -17.48 7.93 10.74
CA THR A 431 -16.85 7.20 9.63
C THR A 431 -15.76 8.03 8.96
N PHE A 432 -15.99 9.32 8.79
CA PHE A 432 -14.98 10.25 8.30
C PHE A 432 -13.79 10.36 9.26
N GLY A 433 -14.04 10.43 10.57
CA GLY A 433 -12.99 10.40 11.59
C GLY A 433 -12.13 9.14 11.51
N ILE A 434 -12.77 7.97 11.36
CA ILE A 434 -12.04 6.70 11.16
C ILE A 434 -11.18 6.74 9.89
N LEU A 435 -11.67 7.33 8.80
CA LEU A 435 -10.92 7.47 7.55
C LEU A 435 -9.70 8.38 7.71
N VAL A 436 -9.86 9.52 8.38
CA VAL A 436 -8.77 10.46 8.61
C VAL A 436 -7.70 9.82 9.51
N VAL A 437 -8.11 9.21 10.62
CA VAL A 437 -7.19 8.54 11.55
C VAL A 437 -6.44 7.39 10.86
N GLY A 438 -7.14 6.52 10.13
CA GLY A 438 -6.53 5.38 9.45
C GLY A 438 -5.66 5.76 8.23
N GLY A 439 -5.87 6.95 7.65
CA GLY A 439 -5.12 7.43 6.50
C GLY A 439 -3.88 8.26 6.86
N THR A 440 -4.04 9.26 7.72
CA THR A 440 -2.98 10.26 8.02
C THR A 440 -2.20 9.92 9.29
N LEU A 441 -2.88 9.49 10.35
CA LEU A 441 -2.26 9.23 11.65
C LEU A 441 -1.67 7.82 11.77
N SER A 442 -1.93 6.91 10.83
CA SER A 442 -1.43 5.54 10.87
C SER A 442 0.10 5.44 10.85
N GLU A 443 0.77 6.34 10.13
CA GLU A 443 2.23 6.42 10.08
C GLU A 443 2.82 6.95 11.38
N LEU A 444 2.20 7.99 11.96
CA LEU A 444 2.57 8.50 13.27
C LEU A 444 2.38 7.43 14.36
N MET A 445 1.26 6.71 14.35
CA MET A 445 1.01 5.61 15.30
C MET A 445 2.05 4.50 15.14
N ARG A 446 2.38 4.11 13.91
CA ARG A 446 3.45 3.12 13.65
C ARG A 446 4.79 3.59 14.18
N ALA A 447 5.22 4.80 13.81
CA ALA A 447 6.51 5.36 14.20
C ALA A 447 6.67 5.48 15.73
N LEU A 448 5.58 5.83 16.43
CA LEU A 448 5.56 5.94 17.87
C LEU A 448 5.62 4.57 18.56
N VAL A 449 4.92 3.56 18.02
CA VAL A 449 4.94 2.19 18.53
C VAL A 449 6.28 1.49 18.26
N THR A 450 6.93 1.75 17.11
CA THR A 450 8.24 1.19 16.77
C THR A 450 9.40 1.88 17.47
N GLY A 451 9.16 2.97 18.20
CA GLY A 451 10.20 3.74 18.89
C GLY A 451 11.19 4.42 17.94
N THR A 452 10.84 4.56 16.66
CA THR A 452 11.69 5.21 15.63
C THR A 452 11.57 6.73 15.65
N GLN A 453 10.61 7.27 16.41
CA GLN A 453 10.41 8.70 16.53
C GLN A 453 11.33 9.31 17.60
N GLU A 454 12.20 10.23 17.18
CA GLU A 454 13.01 11.01 18.12
C GLU A 454 12.11 11.93 18.96
N GLY A 455 12.18 11.81 20.28
CA GLY A 455 11.36 12.60 21.22
C GLY A 455 10.57 11.80 22.27
N GLY A 456 10.55 10.47 22.19
CA GLY A 456 9.90 9.61 23.19
C GLY A 456 8.37 9.54 23.03
N GLY A 457 7.66 9.16 24.10
CA GLY A 457 6.21 8.99 24.09
C GLY A 457 5.42 10.32 23.99
N PRO A 458 4.08 10.27 23.88
CA PRO A 458 3.24 11.47 23.75
C PRO A 458 3.40 12.49 24.88
N PHE A 459 3.51 12.03 26.13
CA PHE A 459 3.65 12.91 27.30
C PHE A 459 5.07 13.43 27.43
N GLU A 460 6.08 12.61 27.13
CA GLU A 460 7.46 13.06 27.00
C GLU A 460 7.62 14.15 25.93
N SER A 461 7.00 13.96 24.76
CA SER A 461 6.97 14.96 23.69
C SER A 461 6.27 16.25 24.10
N ALA A 462 5.13 16.16 24.80
CA ALA A 462 4.42 17.33 25.32
C ALA A 462 5.25 18.11 26.37
N TYR A 463 5.94 17.39 27.25
CA TYR A 463 6.84 17.99 28.24
C TYR A 463 8.04 18.67 27.58
N ARG A 464 8.66 18.02 26.59
CA ARG A 464 9.76 18.60 25.80
C ARG A 464 9.31 19.86 25.06
N MET A 465 8.11 19.87 24.50
CA MET A 465 7.52 21.05 23.85
C MET A 465 7.31 22.20 24.84
N PHE A 466 6.79 21.90 26.04
CA PHE A 466 6.58 22.90 27.08
C PHE A 466 7.90 23.46 27.64
N MET A 467 8.91 22.62 27.80
CA MET A 467 10.24 23.01 28.31
C MET A 467 11.19 23.50 27.21
N HIS A 468 10.74 23.58 25.96
CA HIS A 468 11.54 23.94 24.79
C HIS A 468 12.84 23.12 24.63
N LEU A 469 12.78 21.83 25.00
CA LEU A 469 13.91 20.90 24.86
C LEU A 469 13.98 20.33 23.44
N ASN A 470 15.19 20.11 22.94
CA ASN A 470 15.40 19.46 21.65
C ASN A 470 15.05 17.95 21.72
N PRO A 471 14.32 17.38 20.75
CA PRO A 471 14.03 15.95 20.65
C PRO A 471 15.25 15.01 20.75
N SER A 472 16.45 15.46 20.37
CA SER A 472 17.67 14.65 20.42
C SER A 472 18.37 14.63 21.79
N VAL A 473 17.99 15.49 22.73
CA VAL A 473 18.61 15.57 24.06
C VAL A 473 17.88 14.64 25.04
N ALA A 474 18.62 13.76 25.70
CA ALA A 474 18.06 12.88 26.73
C ALA A 474 17.59 13.72 27.94
N VAL A 475 16.36 13.50 28.39
CA VAL A 475 15.80 14.20 29.56
C VAL A 475 16.50 13.68 30.83
N GLU A 476 16.84 14.59 31.75
CA GLU A 476 17.52 14.27 32.99
C GLU A 476 16.71 13.27 33.84
N ALA A 477 17.37 12.24 34.39
CA ALA A 477 16.72 11.17 35.13
C ALA A 477 16.23 11.67 36.50
N GLY A 478 14.91 11.73 36.70
CA GLY A 478 14.28 12.14 37.95
C GLY A 478 12.95 11.40 38.20
N PRO A 479 12.33 11.57 39.39
CA PRO A 479 11.08 10.88 39.72
C PRO A 479 9.93 11.18 38.76
N LEU A 480 9.92 12.41 38.21
CA LEU A 480 8.92 12.87 37.26
C LEU A 480 9.09 12.20 35.89
N THR A 481 10.32 11.94 35.43
CA THR A 481 10.57 11.29 34.15
C THR A 481 10.21 9.80 34.17
N THR A 482 10.40 9.11 35.30
CA THR A 482 9.93 7.72 35.47
C THR A 482 8.42 7.60 35.44
N ILE A 483 7.69 8.53 36.08
CA ILE A 483 6.22 8.55 36.03
C ILE A 483 5.74 8.84 34.61
N MET A 484 6.38 9.77 33.91
CA MET A 484 6.06 10.07 32.52
C MET A 484 6.29 8.87 31.60
N GLN A 485 7.43 8.18 31.70
CA GLN A 485 7.71 6.97 30.92
C GLN A 485 6.71 5.85 31.21
N ALA A 486 6.29 5.68 32.47
CA ALA A 486 5.26 4.73 32.84
C ALA A 486 3.90 5.07 32.19
N VAL A 487 3.47 6.33 32.26
CA VAL A 487 2.24 6.79 31.61
C VAL A 487 2.34 6.67 30.09
N ASP A 488 3.49 6.99 29.50
CA ASP A 488 3.75 6.84 28.07
C ASP A 488 3.70 5.37 27.65
N SER A 489 4.22 4.43 28.43
CA SER A 489 4.10 3.00 28.14
C SER A 489 2.64 2.53 28.09
N VAL A 490 1.78 3.06 28.98
CA VAL A 490 0.34 2.78 28.98
C VAL A 490 -0.32 3.42 27.76
N ALA A 491 0.04 4.67 27.44
CA ALA A 491 -0.48 5.37 26.27
C ALA A 491 -0.07 4.69 24.96
N ILE A 492 1.18 4.25 24.82
CA ILE A 492 1.70 3.49 23.68
C ILE A 492 1.02 2.13 23.60
N GLY A 493 0.82 1.44 24.73
CA GLY A 493 0.06 0.18 24.77
C GLY A 493 -1.40 0.35 24.32
N PHE A 494 -2.04 1.46 24.69
CA PHE A 494 -3.37 1.82 24.19
C PHE A 494 -3.34 2.13 22.68
N LEU A 495 -2.36 2.91 22.23
CA LEU A 495 -2.18 3.24 20.80
C LEU A 495 -1.89 2.01 19.95
N TRP A 496 -1.15 1.03 20.46
CA TRP A 496 -0.94 -0.27 19.82
C TRP A 496 -2.28 -0.97 19.59
N THR A 497 -3.16 -1.00 20.59
CA THR A 497 -4.50 -1.60 20.46
C THR A 497 -5.36 -0.84 19.44
N VAL A 498 -5.33 0.49 19.51
CA VAL A 498 -6.03 1.39 18.58
C VAL A 498 -5.53 1.19 17.15
N GLN A 499 -4.23 1.06 16.92
CA GLN A 499 -3.64 0.87 15.59
C GLN A 499 -4.24 -0.33 14.85
N TYR A 500 -4.61 -1.41 15.54
CA TYR A 500 -5.25 -2.57 14.91
C TYR A 500 -6.76 -2.40 14.69
N LEU A 501 -7.41 -1.51 15.45
CA LEU A 501 -8.82 -1.21 15.30
C LEU A 501 -9.09 -0.34 14.06
N PHE A 502 -8.14 0.54 13.69
CA PHE A 502 -8.26 1.41 12.53
C PHE A 502 -7.55 0.81 11.31
N PRO A 503 -8.25 0.60 10.18
CA PRO A 503 -7.62 0.05 8.99
C PRO A 503 -6.67 1.07 8.36
N ASP A 504 -5.52 0.59 7.87
CA ASP A 504 -4.59 1.40 7.08
C ASP A 504 -5.13 1.59 5.67
N PHE A 505 -5.59 2.81 5.37
CA PHE A 505 -6.13 3.15 4.06
C PHE A 505 -5.05 3.33 2.99
N LYS A 506 -3.77 3.48 3.36
CA LYS A 506 -2.67 3.66 2.39
C LYS A 506 -2.46 2.42 1.52
N ILE A 507 -2.75 1.23 2.05
CA ILE A 507 -2.64 -0.05 1.32
C ILE A 507 -3.50 -0.06 0.05
N PHE A 508 -4.63 0.67 0.06
CA PHE A 508 -5.54 0.74 -1.08
C PHE A 508 -5.15 1.81 -2.12
N ASN A 509 -4.19 2.69 -1.81
CA ASN A 509 -3.78 3.75 -2.72
C ASN A 509 -2.84 3.21 -3.82
N THR A 510 -3.44 2.73 -4.90
CA THR A 510 -2.72 2.18 -6.05
C THR A 510 -2.42 3.22 -7.14
N THR A 511 -2.85 4.47 -6.97
CA THR A 511 -2.66 5.56 -7.95
C THR A 511 -1.18 5.77 -8.34
N PRO A 512 -0.21 5.77 -7.40
CA PRO A 512 1.19 5.97 -7.75
C PRO A 512 1.74 4.90 -8.69
N TYR A 513 1.29 3.64 -8.58
CA TYR A 513 1.75 2.56 -9.47
C TYR A 513 1.34 2.83 -10.91
N VAL A 514 0.04 3.07 -11.13
CA VAL A 514 -0.49 3.31 -12.48
C VAL A 514 0.07 4.59 -13.06
N ALA A 515 0.21 5.66 -12.26
CA ALA A 515 0.72 6.94 -12.69
C ALA A 515 2.19 6.88 -13.15
N ASN A 516 3.01 6.02 -12.54
CA ASN A 516 4.39 5.80 -12.97
C ASN A 516 4.52 4.64 -13.98
N GLY A 517 3.42 4.15 -14.56
CA GLY A 517 3.47 3.08 -15.57
C GLY A 517 3.90 1.71 -15.03
N PHE A 518 3.71 1.46 -13.74
CA PHE A 518 3.95 0.16 -13.12
C PHE A 518 2.65 -0.64 -13.01
N LEU A 519 2.72 -1.93 -13.34
CA LEU A 519 1.63 -2.86 -13.09
C LEU A 519 1.37 -2.97 -11.59
N VAL A 520 0.12 -2.77 -11.17
CA VAL A 520 -0.28 -2.99 -9.79
C VAL A 520 -0.08 -4.49 -9.44
N PRO A 521 0.77 -4.82 -8.46
CA PRO A 521 1.09 -6.19 -8.11
C PRO A 521 -0.08 -6.85 -7.41
N TRP A 522 -0.41 -8.08 -7.82
CA TRP A 522 -1.53 -8.81 -7.22
C TRP A 522 -1.24 -9.19 -5.77
N LYS A 523 -0.07 -9.80 -5.51
CA LYS A 523 0.31 -10.31 -4.19
C LYS A 523 0.60 -9.18 -3.19
N ALA A 524 1.23 -8.10 -3.63
CA ALA A 524 1.72 -7.07 -2.73
C ALA A 524 0.77 -5.87 -2.53
N ALA A 525 -0.15 -5.59 -3.47
CA ALA A 525 -1.07 -4.45 -3.33
C ALA A 525 -2.54 -4.87 -3.21
N LEU A 526 -3.05 -5.71 -4.12
CA LEU A 526 -4.46 -6.06 -4.14
C LEU A 526 -4.85 -7.08 -3.07
N LEU A 527 -4.03 -8.11 -2.90
CA LEU A 527 -4.30 -9.19 -1.96
C LEU A 527 -4.33 -8.73 -0.49
N PRO A 528 -3.44 -7.84 -0.02
CA PRO A 528 -3.55 -7.25 1.32
C PRO A 528 -4.84 -6.44 1.47
N GLY A 529 -5.23 -5.69 0.44
CA GLY A 529 -6.50 -4.96 0.44
C GLY A 529 -7.73 -5.88 0.56
N ILE A 530 -7.73 -7.01 -0.15
CA ILE A 530 -8.78 -8.04 -0.04
C ILE A 530 -8.79 -8.66 1.38
N ALA A 531 -7.61 -9.00 1.90
CA ALA A 531 -7.50 -9.54 3.25
C ALA A 531 -8.03 -8.57 4.31
N VAL A 532 -7.62 -7.29 4.24
CA VAL A 532 -8.08 -6.23 5.15
C VAL A 532 -9.58 -5.96 5.01
N THR A 533 -10.12 -5.92 3.79
CA THR A 533 -11.58 -5.72 3.62
C THR A 533 -12.38 -6.87 4.22
N LEU A 534 -12.04 -8.12 3.92
CA LEU A 534 -12.70 -9.30 4.49
C LEU A 534 -12.54 -9.36 6.01
N ALA A 535 -11.37 -8.96 6.50
CA ALA A 535 -11.05 -8.88 7.91
C ALA A 535 -12.02 -8.00 8.69
N PHE A 536 -12.35 -6.83 8.13
CA PHE A 536 -13.26 -5.88 8.78
C PHE A 536 -14.75 -6.22 8.59
N VAL A 537 -15.13 -6.97 7.55
CA VAL A 537 -16.52 -7.38 7.32
C VAL A 537 -17.09 -8.18 8.48
N ILE A 538 -16.33 -9.14 9.02
CA ILE A 538 -16.83 -10.07 10.05
C ILE A 538 -17.13 -9.33 11.37
N PRO A 539 -16.17 -8.61 12.01
CA PRO A 539 -16.45 -7.83 13.21
C PRO A 539 -17.55 -6.79 13.01
N CYS A 540 -17.55 -6.08 11.88
CA CYS A 540 -18.56 -5.07 11.60
C CYS A 540 -19.97 -5.66 11.49
N LEU A 541 -20.10 -6.84 10.89
CA LEU A 541 -21.38 -7.56 10.83
C LEU A 541 -21.85 -7.98 12.23
N LEU A 542 -20.96 -8.49 13.08
CA LEU A 542 -21.28 -8.83 14.47
C LEU A 542 -21.75 -7.59 15.23
N LEU A 543 -21.02 -6.48 15.10
CA LEU A 543 -21.35 -5.23 15.77
C LEU A 543 -22.69 -4.66 15.31
N GLY A 544 -22.94 -4.65 14.00
CA GLY A 544 -24.22 -4.24 13.45
C GLY A 544 -25.38 -5.09 13.96
N TYR A 545 -25.18 -6.42 14.10
CA TYR A 545 -26.18 -7.32 14.66
C TYR A 545 -26.50 -7.00 16.13
N PHE A 546 -25.48 -6.88 16.98
CA PHE A 546 -25.67 -6.59 18.41
C PHE A 546 -26.31 -5.21 18.64
N ALA A 547 -25.86 -4.19 17.89
CA ALA A 547 -26.42 -2.84 17.95
C ALA A 547 -27.94 -2.83 17.68
N MET A 548 -28.37 -3.54 16.64
CA MET A 548 -29.78 -3.67 16.29
C MET A 548 -30.58 -4.51 17.30
N LYS A 549 -29.94 -5.36 18.11
CA LYS A 549 -30.60 -6.10 19.20
C LYS A 549 -30.83 -5.20 20.41
N VAL A 550 -29.83 -4.41 20.81
CA VAL A 550 -29.92 -3.50 21.97
C VAL A 550 -30.96 -2.40 21.76
N ARG A 551 -30.99 -1.79 20.57
CA ARG A 551 -31.87 -0.64 20.28
C ARG A 551 -33.36 -0.94 20.30
N GLU A 552 -33.76 -2.20 20.12
CA GLU A 552 -35.16 -2.63 20.26
C GLU A 552 -35.58 -2.82 21.72
N MET A 553 -34.63 -3.06 22.64
CA MET A 553 -34.94 -3.15 24.07
C MET A 553 -35.20 -1.76 24.69
N GLU A 554 -34.72 -0.68 24.05
CA GLU A 554 -35.02 0.70 24.46
C GLU A 554 -36.37 1.21 23.93
N ALA A 555 -36.93 0.55 22.90
CA ALA A 555 -38.19 0.93 22.26
C ALA A 555 -39.40 0.09 22.70
N LYS A 556 -39.18 -0.93 23.53
CA LYS A 556 -40.21 -1.67 24.28
C LYS A 556 -40.30 -1.10 25.69
#